data_AF-A0A916JM74-F1
#
_entry.id   AF-A0A916JM74-F1
#
_cell.length_a   1.000
_cell.length_b   1.000
_cell.length_c   1.000
_cell.angle_alpha   90.00
_cell.angle_beta   90.00
_cell.angle_gamma   90.00
#
_symmetry.space_group_name_H-M   'P 1'
#
loop_
_entity.id
_entity.type
_entity.pdbx_description
1 polymer ?
#
loop_
_entity_poly.entity_id
_entity_poly.type
_entity_poly.pdbx_seq_one_letter_code
_entity_poly.pdbx_strand_id
1 'polypeptide(L)'
;MSRADELILQVLNQLNLQNETFETKYNQINEIVNSLQAINNQAAIHQKTTGTISERLCEFGLQAAVPNFYKKIGNDWNWMADFSIYGHPFNLLISVKSFKAKERLIVSGSGNNLSPTIGWGLFNDPDEWTLDRVKSYLYRSFVAIYMPISLYTQLAQPVRELKNINGNLFIRDLGLFIQDLRKATQNNSIDISSI
;
A
#
# COMPACT_ATOMS: atom_id res chain seq x y z
N MET A 1 2.07 -21.42 11.10
CA MET A 1 1.82 -20.76 9.80
C MET A 1 0.38 -20.25 9.81
N SER A 2 0.12 -18.98 9.48
CA SER A 2 -1.24 -18.44 9.51
C SER A 2 -2.00 -18.78 8.23
N ARG A 3 -3.35 -18.68 8.26
CA ARG A 3 -4.17 -18.84 7.06
C ARG A 3 -3.81 -17.86 5.94
N ALA A 4 -3.33 -16.66 6.30
CA ALA A 4 -2.85 -15.68 5.33
C ALA A 4 -1.56 -16.17 4.64
N ASP A 5 -0.63 -16.72 5.41
CA ASP A 5 0.63 -17.26 4.88
C ASP A 5 0.38 -18.47 3.96
N GLU A 6 -0.59 -19.34 4.31
CA GLU A 6 -1.01 -20.45 3.45
C GLU A 6 -1.54 -19.99 2.09
N LEU A 7 -2.43 -18.98 2.09
CA LEU A 7 -3.01 -18.45 0.86
C LEU A 7 -1.98 -17.74 -0.02
N ILE A 8 -1.07 -16.96 0.60
CA ILE A 8 0.05 -16.35 -0.12
C ILE A 8 0.95 -17.44 -0.70
N LEU A 9 1.33 -18.46 0.08
CA LEU A 9 2.18 -19.55 -0.40
C LEU A 9 1.51 -20.34 -1.54
N GLN A 10 0.20 -20.58 -1.45
CA GLN A 10 -0.57 -21.20 -2.53
C GLN A 10 -0.45 -20.40 -3.83
N VAL A 11 -0.68 -19.09 -3.79
CA VAL A 11 -0.58 -18.21 -4.97
C VAL A 11 0.86 -18.12 -5.48
N LEU A 12 1.85 -17.99 -4.59
CA LEU A 12 3.25 -17.97 -4.98
C LEU A 12 3.67 -19.27 -5.66
N ASN A 13 3.22 -20.43 -5.20
CA ASN A 13 3.49 -21.71 -5.86
C ASN A 13 2.84 -21.78 -7.25
N GLN A 14 1.58 -21.32 -7.38
CA GLN A 14 0.89 -21.29 -8.68
C GLN A 14 1.63 -20.42 -9.72
N LEU A 15 2.24 -19.33 -9.26
CA LEU A 15 3.00 -18.41 -10.10
C LEU A 15 4.50 -18.77 -10.21
N ASN A 16 4.96 -19.85 -9.58
CA ASN A 16 6.37 -20.26 -9.48
C ASN A 16 7.29 -19.19 -8.84
N LEU A 17 6.80 -18.50 -7.81
CA LEU A 17 7.48 -17.39 -7.12
C LEU A 17 7.90 -17.72 -5.68
N GLN A 18 7.65 -18.92 -5.16
CA GLN A 18 7.84 -19.24 -3.74
C GLN A 18 9.28 -19.03 -3.25
N ASN A 19 10.26 -19.43 -4.06
CA ASN A 19 11.69 -19.34 -3.73
C ASN A 19 12.36 -18.07 -4.26
N GLU A 20 11.58 -17.20 -4.90
CA GLU A 20 12.09 -15.97 -5.49
C GLU A 20 12.35 -14.88 -4.44
N THR A 21 13.15 -13.88 -4.85
CA THR A 21 13.42 -12.69 -4.03
C THR A 21 12.16 -11.87 -3.78
N PHE A 22 12.16 -11.02 -2.75
CA PHE A 22 11.05 -10.10 -2.50
C PHE A 22 10.81 -9.14 -3.67
N GLU A 23 11.88 -8.74 -4.36
CA GLU A 23 11.77 -7.89 -5.55
C GLU A 23 11.07 -8.62 -6.70
N THR A 24 11.49 -9.84 -7.04
CA THR A 24 10.82 -10.65 -8.08
C THR A 24 9.35 -10.89 -7.72
N LYS A 25 9.05 -11.23 -6.46
CA LYS A 25 7.67 -11.41 -5.97
C LYS A 25 6.85 -10.13 -6.15
N TYR A 26 7.39 -8.98 -5.75
CA TYR A 26 6.66 -7.71 -5.82
C TYR A 26 6.52 -7.19 -7.25
N ASN A 27 7.47 -7.46 -8.14
CA ASN A 27 7.33 -7.16 -9.57
C ASN A 27 6.14 -7.91 -10.21
N GLN A 28 5.68 -8.99 -9.57
CA GLN A 28 4.46 -9.74 -9.93
C GLN A 28 3.26 -9.40 -9.03
N ILE A 29 3.28 -8.27 -8.30
CA ILE A 29 2.23 -7.93 -7.32
C ILE A 29 0.83 -7.93 -7.94
N ASN A 30 0.68 -7.44 -9.17
CA ASN A 30 -0.61 -7.40 -9.85
C ASN A 30 -1.18 -8.81 -10.10
N GLU A 31 -0.34 -9.76 -10.55
CA GLU A 31 -0.75 -11.16 -10.75
C GLU A 31 -1.07 -11.87 -9.43
N ILE A 32 -0.27 -11.60 -8.39
CA ILE A 32 -0.52 -12.11 -7.04
C ILE A 32 -1.88 -11.60 -6.51
N VAL A 33 -2.14 -10.30 -6.64
CA VAL A 33 -3.39 -9.67 -6.17
C VAL A 33 -4.59 -10.19 -6.95
N ASN A 34 -4.50 -10.30 -8.27
CA ASN A 34 -5.55 -10.86 -9.11
C ASN A 34 -5.87 -12.31 -8.69
N SER A 35 -4.85 -13.13 -8.44
CA SER A 35 -5.02 -14.52 -7.98
C SER A 35 -5.69 -14.60 -6.60
N LEU A 36 -5.27 -13.75 -5.65
CA LEU A 36 -5.90 -13.66 -4.33
C LEU A 36 -7.35 -13.18 -4.41
N GLN A 37 -7.65 -12.23 -5.30
CA GLN A 37 -9.00 -11.75 -5.52
C GLN A 37 -9.88 -12.83 -6.15
N ALA A 38 -9.37 -13.63 -7.09
CA ALA A 38 -10.08 -14.78 -7.63
C ALA A 38 -10.45 -15.80 -6.53
N ILE A 39 -9.51 -16.11 -5.63
CA ILE A 39 -9.78 -16.97 -4.46
C ILE A 39 -10.87 -16.34 -3.57
N ASN A 40 -10.76 -15.05 -3.28
CA ASN A 40 -11.74 -14.34 -2.44
C ASN A 40 -13.13 -14.27 -3.07
N ASN A 41 -13.23 -14.21 -4.39
CA ASN A 41 -14.50 -14.21 -5.12
C ASN A 41 -15.17 -15.60 -5.13
N GLN A 42 -14.37 -16.68 -5.15
CA GLN A 42 -14.88 -18.05 -5.07
C GLN A 42 -15.32 -18.40 -3.63
N ALA A 43 -14.53 -18.02 -2.64
CA ALA A 43 -14.84 -18.22 -1.24
C ALA A 43 -14.33 -17.02 -0.43
N ALA A 44 -15.27 -16.24 0.12
CA ALA A 44 -14.96 -15.01 0.85
C ALA A 44 -13.92 -15.29 1.95
N ILE A 45 -12.77 -14.63 1.86
CA ILE A 45 -11.70 -14.72 2.85
C ILE A 45 -12.09 -13.86 4.05
N HIS A 46 -11.92 -14.42 5.25
CA HIS A 46 -12.23 -13.72 6.49
C HIS A 46 -11.47 -12.38 6.59
N GLN A 47 -12.12 -11.33 7.10
CA GLN A 47 -11.58 -9.96 7.11
C GLN A 47 -10.18 -9.87 7.74
N LYS A 48 -9.98 -10.50 8.91
CA LYS A 48 -8.66 -10.53 9.58
C LYS A 48 -7.57 -11.12 8.67
N THR A 49 -7.89 -12.20 7.95
CA THR A 49 -6.96 -12.84 7.01
C THR A 49 -6.63 -11.93 5.84
N THR A 50 -7.62 -11.20 5.28
CA THR A 50 -7.34 -10.21 4.21
C THR A 50 -6.46 -9.05 4.68
N GLY A 51 -6.58 -8.63 5.94
CA GLY A 51 -5.70 -7.63 6.55
C GLY A 51 -4.26 -8.12 6.61
N THR A 52 -4.05 -9.30 7.19
CA THR A 52 -2.71 -9.92 7.26
C THR A 52 -2.11 -10.16 5.87
N ILE A 53 -2.91 -10.59 4.88
CA ILE A 53 -2.44 -10.73 3.50
C ILE A 53 -1.91 -9.39 2.97
N SER A 54 -2.68 -8.32 3.15
CA SER A 54 -2.31 -6.98 2.67
C SER A 54 -1.01 -6.49 3.33
N GLU A 55 -0.86 -6.68 4.65
CA GLU A 55 0.37 -6.34 5.38
C GLU A 55 1.59 -7.09 4.82
N ARG A 56 1.45 -8.39 4.57
CA ARG A 56 2.55 -9.23 4.03
C ARG A 56 2.97 -8.80 2.64
N LEU A 57 2.00 -8.48 1.78
CA LEU A 57 2.30 -8.01 0.43
C LEU A 57 2.95 -6.62 0.44
N CYS A 58 2.49 -5.70 1.30
CA CYS A 58 3.16 -4.42 1.52
C CYS A 58 4.60 -4.63 2.01
N GLU A 59 4.81 -5.53 2.96
CA GLU A 59 6.13 -5.87 3.52
C GLU A 59 7.08 -6.45 2.47
N PHE A 60 6.60 -7.19 1.47
CA PHE A 60 7.44 -7.61 0.33
C PHE A 60 8.04 -6.40 -0.39
N GLY A 61 7.25 -5.35 -0.62
CA GLY A 61 7.73 -4.11 -1.24
C GLY A 61 8.76 -3.39 -0.37
N LEU A 62 8.54 -3.36 0.95
CA LEU A 62 9.47 -2.75 1.90
C LEU A 62 10.80 -3.50 2.00
N GLN A 63 10.75 -4.83 2.06
CA GLN A 63 11.93 -5.69 2.03
C GLN A 63 12.73 -5.54 0.72
N ALA A 64 12.04 -5.30 -0.41
CA ALA A 64 12.71 -5.09 -1.69
C ALA A 64 13.29 -3.67 -1.84
N ALA A 65 12.63 -2.64 -1.32
CA ALA A 65 13.00 -1.24 -1.55
C ALA A 65 13.91 -0.65 -0.47
N VAL A 66 13.56 -0.87 0.81
CA VAL A 66 14.14 -0.13 1.95
C VAL A 66 14.44 -1.03 3.16
N PRO A 67 15.02 -2.23 2.98
CA PRO A 67 15.06 -3.28 4.02
C PRO A 67 15.71 -2.86 5.34
N ASN A 68 16.61 -1.88 5.31
CA ASN A 68 17.43 -1.49 6.45
C ASN A 68 16.83 -0.37 7.32
N PHE A 69 15.76 0.30 6.88
CA PHE A 69 15.26 1.50 7.56
C PHE A 69 13.73 1.63 7.57
N TYR A 70 13.02 0.51 7.48
CA TYR A 70 11.62 0.43 7.85
C TYR A 70 11.41 -0.40 9.13
N LYS A 71 10.28 -0.20 9.81
CA LYS A 71 9.87 -0.98 10.97
C LYS A 71 8.37 -1.27 10.89
N LYS A 72 7.98 -2.47 11.34
CA LYS A 72 6.58 -2.74 11.69
C LYS A 72 6.25 -1.98 12.98
N ILE A 73 5.12 -1.30 13.00
CA ILE A 73 4.66 -0.56 14.18
C ILE A 73 4.07 -1.56 15.19
N GLY A 74 4.43 -1.38 16.46
CA GLY A 74 3.96 -2.25 17.56
C GLY A 74 2.47 -2.06 17.85
N ASN A 75 1.87 -3.02 18.55
CA ASN A 75 0.43 -3.05 18.84
C ASN A 75 -0.08 -1.80 19.57
N ASP A 76 0.76 -1.16 20.39
CA ASP A 76 0.39 0.06 21.14
C ASP A 76 0.11 1.27 20.22
N TRP A 77 0.61 1.22 18.98
CA TRP A 77 0.58 2.31 18.01
C TRP A 77 -0.09 1.91 16.69
N ASN A 78 -0.74 0.75 16.64
CA ASN A 78 -1.38 0.21 15.43
C ASN A 78 -2.55 1.07 14.91
N TRP A 79 -3.07 1.96 15.74
CA TRP A 79 -4.08 2.95 15.35
C TRP A 79 -3.50 4.03 14.43
N MET A 80 -2.18 4.23 14.45
CA MET A 80 -1.50 5.26 13.68
C MET A 80 -1.10 4.77 12.28
N ALA A 81 -0.45 3.62 12.19
CA ALA A 81 -0.02 3.00 10.92
C ALA A 81 0.43 1.55 11.15
N ASP A 82 0.68 0.82 10.07
CA ASP A 82 1.16 -0.57 10.10
C ASP A 82 2.70 -0.64 10.01
N PHE A 83 3.30 0.26 9.22
CA PHE A 83 4.74 0.39 9.08
C PHE A 83 5.19 1.86 9.19
N SER A 84 6.44 2.05 9.59
CA SER A 84 7.14 3.33 9.48
C SER A 84 8.44 3.15 8.70
N ILE A 85 8.78 4.13 7.88
CA ILE A 85 10.07 4.24 7.18
C ILE A 85 10.78 5.47 7.71
N TYR A 86 12.06 5.34 8.02
CA TYR A 86 12.89 6.48 8.40
C TYR A 86 12.93 7.50 7.25
N GLY A 87 12.63 8.76 7.56
CA GLY A 87 12.51 9.81 6.57
C GLY A 87 12.98 11.17 7.06
N HIS A 88 13.14 12.09 6.12
CA HIS A 88 13.50 13.48 6.35
C HIS A 88 12.48 14.42 5.67
N PRO A 89 11.99 15.46 6.36
CA PRO A 89 12.26 15.82 7.77
C PRO A 89 11.49 14.98 8.80
N PHE A 90 10.50 14.19 8.36
CA PHE A 90 9.69 13.33 9.22
C PHE A 90 9.78 11.86 8.77
N ASN A 91 9.44 10.94 9.67
CA ASN A 91 9.25 9.55 9.26
C ASN A 91 8.01 9.42 8.38
N LEU A 92 8.09 8.55 7.40
CA LEU A 92 6.98 8.21 6.52
C LEU A 92 6.19 7.04 7.12
N LEU A 93 4.89 7.22 7.29
CA LEU A 93 4.01 6.17 7.78
C LEU A 93 3.35 5.44 6.62
N ILE A 94 3.06 4.15 6.78
CA ILE A 94 2.28 3.37 5.81
C ILE A 94 1.08 2.77 6.52
N SER A 95 -0.10 3.14 6.04
CA SER A 95 -1.35 2.56 6.46
C SER A 95 -1.86 1.58 5.43
N VAL A 96 -1.85 0.31 5.78
CA VAL A 96 -2.23 -0.82 4.94
C VAL A 96 -3.72 -1.10 5.07
N LYS A 97 -4.38 -1.39 3.96
CA LYS A 97 -5.82 -1.64 3.89
C LYS A 97 -6.13 -2.85 3.01
N SER A 98 -7.09 -3.65 3.46
CA SER A 98 -7.58 -4.79 2.69
C SER A 98 -8.69 -4.41 1.72
N PHE A 99 -9.12 -5.38 0.90
CA PHE A 99 -10.06 -5.24 -0.20
C PHE A 99 -11.28 -4.35 0.06
N LYS A 100 -11.94 -4.48 1.23
CA LYS A 100 -13.19 -3.77 1.56
C LYS A 100 -13.01 -2.70 2.64
N ALA A 101 -11.87 -2.02 2.71
CA ALA A 101 -11.61 -1.01 3.75
C ALA A 101 -12.32 0.34 3.49
N LYS A 102 -13.63 0.26 3.24
CA LYS A 102 -14.63 1.25 2.81
C LYS A 102 -14.61 2.59 3.52
N GLU A 103 -14.26 2.66 4.80
CA GLU A 103 -14.31 3.90 5.61
C GLU A 103 -13.04 4.11 6.43
N ARG A 104 -12.14 3.14 6.49
CA ARG A 104 -11.03 3.14 7.45
C ARG A 104 -9.80 3.90 6.96
N LEU A 105 -9.67 4.13 5.66
CA LEU A 105 -8.53 4.90 5.16
C LEU A 105 -8.60 6.37 5.61
N ILE A 106 -9.80 6.97 5.67
CA ILE A 106 -9.95 8.39 6.03
C ILE A 106 -9.61 8.68 7.49
N VAL A 107 -9.71 7.68 8.36
CA VAL A 107 -9.32 7.77 9.78
C VAL A 107 -7.86 7.37 10.02
N SER A 108 -7.18 6.83 8.99
CA SER A 108 -5.79 6.36 9.11
C SER A 108 -4.77 7.47 8.88
N GLY A 109 -5.15 8.54 8.20
CA GLY A 109 -4.34 9.75 8.16
C GLY A 109 -4.54 10.53 9.45
N SER A 110 -3.45 10.90 10.12
CA SER A 110 -3.49 11.62 11.39
C SER A 110 -4.09 13.03 11.27
N GLY A 111 -4.17 13.57 10.04
CA GLY A 111 -4.45 14.99 9.81
C GLY A 111 -3.35 15.92 10.33
N ASN A 112 -2.21 15.36 10.75
CA ASN A 112 -1.04 16.11 11.18
C ASN A 112 0.01 16.07 10.07
N ASN A 113 0.39 17.22 9.52
CA ASN A 113 1.38 17.31 8.45
C ASN A 113 2.78 16.81 8.87
N LEU A 114 3.04 16.67 10.18
CA LEU A 114 4.26 16.09 10.73
C LEU A 114 4.26 14.54 10.69
N SER A 115 3.22 13.93 10.15
CA SER A 115 3.09 12.48 9.97
C SER A 115 2.62 12.18 8.55
N PRO A 116 3.50 12.37 7.54
CA PRO A 116 3.17 12.06 6.16
C PRO A 116 2.88 10.56 6.03
N THR A 117 1.80 10.24 5.33
CA THR A 117 1.26 8.87 5.29
C THR A 117 1.09 8.39 3.85
N ILE A 118 1.50 7.16 3.59
CA ILE A 118 1.11 6.40 2.41
C ILE A 118 -0.10 5.55 2.74
N GLY A 119 -1.13 5.61 1.90
CA GLY A 119 -2.16 4.58 1.85
C GLY A 119 -1.68 3.45 0.94
N TRP A 120 -1.69 2.22 1.43
CA TRP A 120 -1.37 1.05 0.61
C TRP A 120 -2.52 0.06 0.73
N GLY A 121 -3.10 -0.43 -0.36
CA GLY A 121 -4.17 -1.40 -0.20
C GLY A 121 -4.61 -2.13 -1.45
N LEU A 122 -5.32 -3.23 -1.20
CA LEU A 122 -5.87 -4.11 -2.24
C LEU A 122 -7.28 -3.69 -2.68
N PHE A 123 -7.54 -2.39 -2.71
CA PHE A 123 -8.85 -1.79 -2.98
C PHE A 123 -9.44 -2.34 -4.30
N ASN A 124 -10.75 -2.59 -4.32
CA ASN A 124 -11.40 -3.26 -5.46
C ASN A 124 -12.75 -2.66 -5.88
N ASP A 125 -13.11 -1.49 -5.36
CA ASP A 125 -14.36 -0.80 -5.67
C ASP A 125 -14.07 0.60 -6.27
N PRO A 126 -14.25 0.81 -7.59
CA PRO A 126 -13.97 2.10 -8.24
C PRO A 126 -14.91 3.22 -7.79
N ASP A 127 -16.14 2.90 -7.35
CA ASP A 127 -17.12 3.91 -6.95
C ASP A 127 -16.71 4.62 -5.64
N GLU A 128 -15.77 4.05 -4.89
CA GLU A 128 -15.19 4.67 -3.68
C GLU A 128 -14.21 5.82 -3.99
N TRP A 129 -13.73 5.94 -5.23
CA TRP A 129 -12.63 6.83 -5.60
C TRP A 129 -13.12 8.06 -6.37
N THR A 130 -14.19 8.68 -5.87
CA THR A 130 -14.66 9.96 -6.39
C THR A 130 -13.66 11.08 -6.09
N LEU A 131 -13.60 12.09 -6.96
CA LEU A 131 -12.62 13.19 -6.83
C LEU A 131 -12.70 13.89 -5.46
N ASP A 132 -13.91 14.19 -4.98
CA ASP A 132 -14.10 14.88 -3.70
C ASP A 132 -13.63 14.03 -2.52
N ARG A 133 -13.90 12.73 -2.57
CA ARG A 133 -13.42 11.79 -1.56
C ARG A 133 -11.90 11.67 -1.61
N VAL A 134 -11.29 11.59 -2.79
CA VAL A 134 -9.82 11.53 -2.90
C VAL A 134 -9.16 12.82 -2.39
N LYS A 135 -9.74 13.99 -2.68
CA LYS A 135 -9.27 15.27 -2.11
C LYS A 135 -9.33 15.26 -0.58
N SER A 136 -10.31 14.60 0.03
CA SER A 136 -10.41 14.50 1.50
C SER A 136 -9.17 13.83 2.14
N TYR A 137 -8.52 12.89 1.44
CA TYR A 137 -7.31 12.23 1.94
C TYR A 137 -6.09 13.16 1.96
N LEU A 138 -6.01 14.14 1.06
CA LEU A 138 -4.94 15.16 1.08
C LEU A 138 -4.96 15.96 2.38
N TYR A 139 -6.15 16.30 2.90
CA TYR A 139 -6.32 17.00 4.18
C TYR A 139 -6.01 16.10 5.40
N ARG A 140 -5.76 14.81 5.18
CA ARG A 140 -5.42 13.83 6.22
C ARG A 140 -3.93 13.48 6.23
N SER A 141 -3.09 14.30 5.59
CA SER A 141 -1.63 14.12 5.47
C SER A 141 -1.20 12.92 4.63
N PHE A 142 -2.10 12.36 3.81
CA PHE A 142 -1.65 11.38 2.84
C PHE A 142 -0.79 12.07 1.78
N VAL A 143 0.36 11.47 1.47
CA VAL A 143 1.27 11.92 0.41
C VAL A 143 1.13 11.07 -0.85
N ALA A 144 0.71 9.81 -0.72
CA ALA A 144 0.37 8.95 -1.85
C ALA A 144 -0.60 7.85 -1.42
N ILE A 145 -1.35 7.31 -2.38
CA ILE A 145 -2.17 6.12 -2.20
C ILE A 145 -1.88 5.14 -3.34
N TYR A 146 -1.42 3.94 -2.98
CA TYR A 146 -1.13 2.85 -3.90
C TYR A 146 -2.28 1.84 -3.92
N MET A 147 -2.71 1.46 -5.12
CA MET A 147 -3.84 0.55 -5.36
C MET A 147 -3.60 -0.34 -6.57
N PRO A 148 -4.31 -1.48 -6.72
CA PRO A 148 -4.07 -2.41 -7.81
C PRO A 148 -4.29 -1.75 -9.18
N ILE A 149 -3.49 -2.11 -10.19
CA ILE A 149 -3.61 -1.56 -11.54
C ILE A 149 -5.02 -1.75 -12.15
N SER A 150 -5.66 -2.87 -11.80
CA SER A 150 -7.02 -3.19 -12.23
C SER A 150 -8.04 -2.17 -11.74
N LEU A 151 -7.88 -1.61 -10.54
CA LEU A 151 -8.68 -0.51 -10.03
C LEU A 151 -8.21 0.83 -10.59
N TYR A 152 -6.90 1.09 -10.56
CA TYR A 152 -6.32 2.37 -11.02
C TYR A 152 -6.80 2.75 -12.42
N THR A 153 -6.80 1.79 -13.35
CA THR A 153 -7.20 2.01 -14.75
C THR A 153 -8.70 2.32 -14.94
N GLN A 154 -9.54 1.99 -13.97
CA GLN A 154 -10.97 2.29 -13.98
C GLN A 154 -11.28 3.70 -13.44
N LEU A 155 -10.32 4.37 -12.81
CA LEU A 155 -10.54 5.68 -12.20
C LEU A 155 -10.68 6.79 -13.24
N ALA A 156 -11.60 7.72 -12.96
CA ALA A 156 -11.77 8.93 -13.74
C ALA A 156 -10.45 9.71 -13.84
N GLN A 157 -10.17 10.29 -15.02
CA GLN A 157 -8.93 11.03 -15.28
C GLN A 157 -8.60 12.10 -14.21
N PRO A 158 -9.56 12.94 -13.74
CA PRO A 158 -9.28 13.93 -12.70
C PRO A 158 -8.77 13.34 -11.38
N VAL A 159 -9.14 12.09 -11.08
CA VAL A 159 -8.68 11.38 -9.87
C VAL A 159 -7.24 10.90 -10.06
N ARG A 160 -6.93 10.35 -11.25
CA ARG A 160 -5.59 9.87 -11.60
C ARG A 160 -4.56 11.01 -11.73
N GLU A 161 -5.00 12.18 -12.15
CA GLU A 161 -4.15 13.37 -12.33
C GLU A 161 -4.04 14.26 -11.08
N LEU A 162 -4.79 13.95 -10.02
CA LEU A 162 -4.72 14.69 -8.77
C LEU A 162 -3.30 14.61 -8.20
N LYS A 163 -2.75 15.77 -7.81
CA LYS A 163 -1.41 15.88 -7.24
C LYS A 163 -1.46 16.06 -5.73
N ASN A 164 -0.43 15.57 -5.05
CA ASN A 164 -0.20 15.83 -3.64
C ASN A 164 0.40 17.24 -3.43
N ILE A 165 0.65 17.60 -2.17
CA ILE A 165 1.22 18.90 -1.79
C ILE A 165 2.62 19.16 -2.37
N ASN A 166 3.33 18.10 -2.80
CA ASN A 166 4.67 18.18 -3.39
C ASN A 166 4.64 18.20 -4.93
N GLY A 167 3.45 18.16 -5.54
CA GLY A 167 3.28 18.17 -7.00
C GLY A 167 3.41 16.80 -7.67
N ASN A 168 3.55 15.71 -6.90
CA ASN A 168 3.60 14.34 -7.40
C ASN A 168 2.18 13.76 -7.52
N LEU A 169 1.98 12.75 -8.38
CA LEU A 169 0.66 12.10 -8.52
C LEU A 169 0.23 11.49 -7.19
N PHE A 170 -1.01 11.75 -6.77
CA PHE A 170 -1.48 11.32 -5.46
C PHE A 170 -1.94 9.85 -5.46
N ILE A 171 -2.63 9.43 -6.51
CA ILE A 171 -3.08 8.05 -6.71
C ILE A 171 -2.10 7.32 -7.64
N ARG A 172 -1.66 6.12 -7.24
CA ARG A 172 -0.62 5.36 -7.94
C ARG A 172 -0.95 3.86 -8.01
N ASP A 173 -0.37 3.20 -9.01
CA ASP A 173 -0.36 1.74 -9.09
C ASP A 173 0.59 1.14 -8.04
N LEU A 174 0.17 0.05 -7.39
CA LEU A 174 1.03 -0.78 -6.53
C LEU A 174 2.36 -1.13 -7.21
N GLY A 175 2.37 -1.38 -8.53
CA GLY A 175 3.58 -1.69 -9.29
C GLY A 175 4.68 -0.62 -9.19
N LEU A 176 4.34 0.64 -8.89
CA LEU A 176 5.29 1.74 -8.76
C LEU A 176 5.89 1.88 -7.34
N PHE A 177 5.35 1.17 -6.34
CA PHE A 177 5.69 1.38 -4.94
C PHE A 177 7.19 1.22 -4.63
N ILE A 178 7.84 0.18 -5.15
CA ILE A 178 9.27 -0.04 -4.95
C ILE A 178 10.09 1.07 -5.62
N GLN A 179 9.74 1.42 -6.85
CA GLN A 179 10.47 2.43 -7.62
C GLN A 179 10.38 3.80 -6.94
N ASP A 180 9.20 4.18 -6.47
CA ASP A 180 8.97 5.45 -5.78
C ASP A 180 9.76 5.54 -4.47
N LEU A 181 9.74 4.47 -3.65
CA LEU A 181 10.53 4.43 -2.42
C LEU A 181 12.03 4.52 -2.69
N ARG A 182 12.55 3.79 -3.69
CA ARG A 182 13.97 3.83 -4.07
C ARG A 182 14.36 5.22 -4.60
N LYS A 183 13.53 5.82 -5.46
CA LYS A 183 13.76 7.16 -6.01
C LYS A 183 13.79 8.22 -4.92
N ALA A 184 12.94 8.09 -3.91
CA ALA A 184 12.89 9.00 -2.77
C ALA A 184 13.97 8.72 -1.71
N THR A 185 14.73 7.62 -1.83
CA THR A 185 15.77 7.29 -0.85
C THR A 185 17.01 8.17 -1.04
N GLN A 186 17.37 8.92 -0.01
CA GLN A 186 18.60 9.72 0.08
C GLN A 186 19.28 9.45 1.43
N ASN A 187 20.57 9.08 1.42
CA ASN A 187 21.36 8.85 2.64
C ASN A 187 20.67 7.90 3.66
N ASN A 188 20.10 6.78 3.19
CA ASN A 188 19.35 5.80 4.00
C ASN A 188 18.10 6.38 4.72
N SER A 189 17.47 7.40 4.12
CA SER A 189 16.20 7.97 4.57
C SER A 189 15.32 8.30 3.38
N ILE A 190 14.00 8.34 3.57
CA ILE A 190 13.08 8.83 2.53
C ILE A 190 12.99 10.36 2.57
N ASP A 191 13.27 11.00 1.44
CA ASP A 191 12.84 12.37 1.16
C ASP A 191 11.35 12.36 0.78
N ILE A 192 10.51 12.83 1.71
CA ILE A 192 9.05 12.84 1.55
C ILE A 192 8.62 13.74 0.39
N SER A 193 9.40 14.77 0.03
CA SER A 193 9.06 15.65 -1.09
C SER A 193 9.16 14.94 -2.45
N SER A 194 9.96 13.86 -2.50
CA SER A 194 10.14 13.00 -3.66
C SER A 194 9.11 11.86 -3.74
N ILE A 195 8.27 11.70 -2.70
CA ILE A 195 7.09 10.84 -2.74
C ILE A 195 5.99 11.59 -3.46
#